data_AF-A0A3M8AFD9-F1
#
_entry.id   AF-A0A3M8AFD9-F1
#
_cell.length_a   1.000
_cell.length_b   1.000
_cell.length_c   1.000
_cell.angle_alpha   90.00
_cell.angle_beta   90.00
_cell.angle_gamma   90.00
#
_symmetry.space_group_name_H-M   'P 1'
#
loop_
_entity.id
_entity.type
_entity.pdbx_description
1 polymer ?
#
loop_
_entity_poly.entity_id
_entity_poly.type
_entity_poly.pdbx_seq_one_letter_code
_entity_poly.pdbx_strand_id
1 'polypeptide(L)'
;MAGSNKKDMNQNDVIDSAKAFFTSFGILFLVFLIALVGSIIFPPKHGEEAQGGGAPTANIDAEAIFKQNCASCHGQNLEGIAGPNLTKVGATLSAEDIAKIIKEGKGGMPPGMLKKQPEIQAVAQWLSEHK
;
A
#
# COMPACT_ATOMS: atom_id res chain seq x y z
N MET A 1 58.88 -45.84 0.33
CA MET A 1 58.08 -44.97 -0.56
C MET A 1 56.72 -44.80 0.11
N ALA A 2 56.07 -43.65 0.31
CA ALA A 2 56.20 -42.24 -0.05
C ALA A 2 55.68 -41.45 1.18
N GLY A 3 56.14 -40.26 1.54
CA GLY A 3 56.16 -39.06 0.70
C GLY A 3 55.04 -38.12 1.16
N SER A 4 55.40 -37.20 2.05
CA SER A 4 54.89 -35.86 2.31
C SER A 4 53.52 -35.43 1.74
N ASN A 5 52.62 -34.95 2.60
CA ASN A 5 52.22 -33.52 2.58
C ASN A 5 51.31 -33.18 3.76
N LYS A 6 51.90 -32.59 4.79
CA LYS A 6 51.18 -31.82 5.79
C LYS A 6 50.81 -30.51 5.08
N LYS A 7 49.58 -30.38 4.60
CA LYS A 7 49.08 -29.13 4.03
C LYS A 7 48.77 -28.21 5.20
N ASP A 8 49.80 -27.49 5.61
CA ASP A 8 49.76 -26.30 6.43
C ASP A 8 48.65 -25.38 5.93
N MET A 9 47.55 -25.37 6.67
CA MET A 9 46.45 -24.43 6.47
C MET A 9 46.98 -23.03 6.77
N ASN A 10 47.09 -22.21 5.72
CA ASN A 10 47.57 -20.85 5.78
C ASN A 10 46.54 -19.94 6.48
N GLN A 11 47.01 -19.01 7.30
CA GLN A 11 46.16 -18.03 8.02
C GLN A 11 45.27 -17.20 7.09
N ASN A 12 45.62 -17.08 5.81
CA ASN A 12 44.85 -16.31 4.83
C ASN A 12 43.57 -17.02 4.36
N ASP A 13 43.50 -18.36 4.38
CA ASP A 13 42.31 -19.12 3.98
C ASP A 13 41.19 -19.06 5.04
N VAL A 14 41.59 -18.95 6.32
CA VAL A 14 40.68 -18.73 7.46
C VAL A 14 40.10 -17.31 7.41
N ILE A 15 40.91 -16.34 7.00
CA ILE A 15 40.53 -14.93 6.84
C ILE A 15 39.61 -14.73 5.61
N ASP A 16 39.84 -15.44 4.51
CA ASP A 16 38.99 -15.34 3.32
C ASP A 16 37.63 -16.05 3.49
N SER A 17 37.59 -17.15 4.26
CA SER A 17 36.32 -17.74 4.68
C SER A 17 35.56 -16.77 5.61
N ALA A 18 36.23 -16.14 6.56
CA ALA A 18 35.63 -15.13 7.44
C ALA A 18 35.12 -13.90 6.67
N LYS A 19 35.85 -13.39 5.67
CA LYS A 19 35.39 -12.28 4.80
C LYS A 19 34.18 -12.67 3.94
N ALA A 20 34.12 -13.91 3.44
CA ALA A 20 32.96 -14.42 2.70
C ALA A 20 31.69 -14.51 3.58
N PHE A 21 31.84 -14.82 4.88
CA PHE A 21 30.71 -14.78 5.82
C PHE A 21 30.28 -13.36 6.18
N PHE A 22 31.22 -12.43 6.36
CA PHE A 22 30.91 -11.02 6.69
C PHE A 22 30.29 -10.25 5.51
N THR A 23 30.67 -10.57 4.28
CA THR A 23 30.09 -9.95 3.07
C THR A 23 28.64 -10.38 2.84
N SER A 24 28.27 -11.63 3.13
CA SER A 24 26.90 -12.12 2.95
C SER A 24 25.95 -11.72 4.10
N PHE A 25 26.40 -11.72 5.36
CA PHE A 25 25.59 -11.25 6.50
C PHE A 25 25.54 -9.72 6.61
N GLY A 26 26.63 -9.05 6.21
CA GLY A 26 26.74 -7.59 6.26
C GLY A 26 25.81 -6.87 5.30
N ILE A 27 25.51 -7.44 4.14
CA ILE A 27 24.56 -6.85 3.18
C ILE A 27 23.12 -6.90 3.73
N LEU A 28 22.71 -8.02 4.33
CA LEU A 28 21.40 -8.15 4.98
C LEU A 28 21.27 -7.23 6.20
N PHE A 29 22.34 -7.09 6.99
CA PHE A 29 22.38 -6.15 8.12
C PHE A 29 22.38 -4.70 7.63
N LEU A 30 23.10 -4.38 6.55
CA LEU A 30 23.13 -3.04 5.97
C LEU A 30 21.76 -2.66 5.39
N VAL A 31 21.05 -3.58 4.72
CA VAL A 31 19.69 -3.35 4.23
C VAL A 31 18.72 -3.13 5.39
N PHE A 32 18.85 -3.88 6.48
CA PHE A 32 18.06 -3.69 7.69
C PHE A 32 18.32 -2.33 8.36
N LEU A 33 19.58 -1.91 8.43
CA LEU A 33 19.99 -0.62 8.99
C LEU A 33 19.57 0.56 8.10
N ILE A 34 19.65 0.41 6.77
CA ILE A 34 19.13 1.41 5.81
C ILE A 34 17.61 1.52 5.91
N ALA A 35 16.88 0.40 6.10
CA ALA A 35 15.43 0.45 6.32
C ALA A 35 15.05 1.18 7.63
N LEU A 36 15.85 0.97 8.69
CA LEU A 36 15.62 1.57 10.00
C LEU A 36 15.95 3.07 10.01
N VAL A 37 17.04 3.48 9.34
CA VAL A 37 17.41 4.91 9.20
C VAL A 37 16.54 5.63 8.18
N GLY A 38 16.15 4.95 7.09
CA GLY A 38 15.26 5.49 6.05
C GLY A 38 13.89 5.90 6.61
N SER A 39 13.37 5.14 7.59
CA SER A 39 12.11 5.45 8.27
C SER A 39 12.17 6.72 9.15
N ILE A 40 13.37 7.15 9.56
CA ILE A 40 13.56 8.34 10.40
C ILE A 40 13.77 9.60 9.54
N ILE A 41 14.41 9.47 8.37
CA ILE A 41 14.75 10.60 7.48
C ILE A 41 13.64 10.88 6.45
N PHE A 42 12.94 9.85 5.98
CA PHE A 42 11.79 9.97 5.08
C PHE A 42 10.51 9.59 5.84
N PRO A 43 9.84 10.55 6.51
CA PRO A 43 8.45 10.32 6.90
C PRO A 43 7.66 10.02 5.61
N PRO A 44 6.83 8.97 5.57
CA PRO A 44 6.06 8.64 4.38
C PRO A 44 5.20 9.85 4.02
N LYS A 45 5.59 10.56 2.96
CA LYS A 45 4.69 11.50 2.32
C LYS A 45 3.66 10.64 1.62
N HIS A 46 2.44 10.72 2.15
CA HIS A 46 1.27 9.98 1.70
C HIS A 46 1.14 10.09 0.18
N GLY A 47 1.46 9.01 -0.52
CA GLY A 47 1.48 8.95 -1.97
C GLY A 47 2.72 8.23 -2.52
N GLU A 48 2.83 6.92 -2.23
CA GLU A 48 3.28 5.93 -3.23
C GLU A 48 3.01 4.51 -2.69
N GLU A 49 2.08 3.83 -3.36
CA GLU A 49 1.95 2.38 -3.57
C GLU A 49 2.23 1.44 -2.39
N ALA A 50 1.22 1.24 -1.52
CA ALA A 50 1.15 0.04 -0.69
C ALA A 50 0.12 -0.93 -1.30
N GLN A 51 0.64 -2.02 -1.85
CA GLN A 51 -0.13 -3.20 -2.23
C GLN A 51 -1.05 -3.64 -1.09
N GLY A 52 -2.35 -3.73 -1.40
CA GLY A 52 -3.23 -4.80 -0.93
C GLY A 52 -3.21 -5.08 0.58
N GLY A 53 -3.38 -4.04 1.40
CA GLY A 53 -3.61 -4.16 2.84
C GLY A 53 -5.03 -3.79 3.23
N GLY A 54 -6.02 -4.15 2.40
CA GLY A 54 -7.42 -3.96 2.74
C GLY A 54 -7.74 -4.74 4.01
N ALA A 55 -8.01 -4.04 5.11
CA ALA A 55 -8.79 -4.60 6.20
C ALA A 55 -10.01 -5.32 5.60
N PRO A 56 -10.45 -6.47 6.12
CA PRO A 56 -11.48 -7.28 5.47
C PRO A 56 -12.79 -6.49 5.33
N THR A 57 -12.96 -5.83 4.19
CA THR A 57 -14.22 -5.30 3.67
C THR A 57 -15.05 -6.40 3.02
N ALA A 58 -14.54 -7.65 3.02
CA ALA A 58 -15.10 -8.82 2.35
C ALA A 58 -16.54 -9.19 2.74
N ASN A 59 -17.13 -8.52 3.73
CA ASN A 59 -18.53 -8.70 4.12
C ASN A 59 -19.35 -7.39 4.10
N ILE A 60 -18.82 -6.32 3.51
CA ILE A 60 -19.52 -5.04 3.35
C ILE A 60 -19.92 -4.90 1.88
N ASP A 61 -21.23 -4.85 1.62
CA ASP A 61 -21.76 -4.59 0.29
C ASP A 61 -21.63 -3.10 -0.07
N ALA A 62 -20.48 -2.77 -0.66
CA ALA A 62 -20.13 -1.41 -1.07
C ALA A 62 -21.12 -0.86 -2.11
N GLU A 63 -21.59 -1.68 -3.03
CA GLU A 63 -22.53 -1.27 -4.08
C GLU A 63 -23.90 -0.93 -3.49
N ALA A 64 -24.40 -1.74 -2.56
CA ALA A 64 -25.64 -1.44 -1.86
C ALA A 64 -25.55 -0.14 -1.05
N ILE A 65 -24.43 0.08 -0.35
CA ILE A 65 -24.20 1.32 0.40
C ILE A 65 -24.15 2.52 -0.55
N PHE A 66 -23.47 2.39 -1.69
CA PHE A 66 -23.43 3.42 -2.72
C PHE A 66 -24.84 3.75 -3.23
N LYS A 67 -25.64 2.73 -3.58
CA LYS A 67 -27.02 2.92 -4.06
C LYS A 67 -27.91 3.63 -3.03
N GLN A 68 -27.73 3.32 -1.75
CA GLN A 68 -28.52 3.93 -0.68
C GLN A 68 -28.14 5.38 -0.37
N ASN A 69 -26.86 5.73 -0.45
CA ASN A 69 -26.36 7.01 0.08
C ASN A 69 -25.87 7.98 -1.00
N CYS A 70 -25.49 7.49 -2.18
CA CYS A 70 -24.74 8.27 -3.17
C CYS A 70 -25.48 8.39 -4.52
N ALA A 71 -26.25 7.37 -4.90
CA ALA A 71 -26.87 7.28 -6.23
C ALA A 71 -27.90 8.37 -6.52
N SER A 72 -28.50 8.99 -5.51
CA SER A 72 -29.42 10.13 -5.69
C SER A 72 -28.76 11.32 -6.38
N CYS A 73 -27.44 11.50 -6.22
CA CYS A 73 -26.68 12.56 -6.86
C CYS A 73 -25.79 12.04 -7.98
N HIS A 74 -25.17 10.88 -7.80
CA HIS A 74 -24.19 10.31 -8.74
C HIS A 74 -24.78 9.31 -9.73
N GLY A 75 -26.09 9.06 -9.68
CA GLY A 75 -26.77 8.11 -10.56
C GLY A 75 -26.66 6.66 -10.09
N GLN A 76 -27.63 5.83 -10.51
CA GLN A 76 -27.69 4.42 -10.15
C GLN A 76 -26.54 3.60 -10.77
N ASN A 77 -26.00 4.09 -11.88
CA ASN A 77 -24.92 3.48 -12.66
C ASN A 77 -23.66 4.36 -12.67
N LEU A 78 -23.50 5.25 -11.68
CA LEU A 78 -22.36 6.18 -11.59
C LEU A 78 -22.31 7.24 -12.70
N GLU A 79 -23.39 7.40 -13.46
CA GLU A 79 -23.44 8.26 -14.64
C GLU A 79 -23.40 9.76 -14.32
N GLY A 80 -23.72 10.13 -13.08
CA GLY A 80 -23.86 11.51 -12.62
C GLY A 80 -25.23 12.09 -12.96
N ILE A 81 -25.87 12.75 -12.00
CA ILE A 81 -27.14 13.47 -12.19
C ILE A 81 -26.97 14.90 -11.68
N ALA A 82 -26.81 15.04 -10.37
CA ALA A 82 -26.52 16.30 -9.69
C ALA A 82 -25.04 16.38 -9.29
N GLY A 83 -24.43 15.24 -8.98
CA GLY A 83 -23.00 15.06 -8.80
C GLY A 83 -22.30 14.63 -10.09
N PRO A 84 -20.96 14.72 -10.13
CA PRO A 84 -20.17 14.29 -11.29
C PRO A 84 -20.30 12.80 -11.58
N ASN A 85 -20.00 12.43 -12.82
CA ASN A 85 -19.87 11.05 -13.27
C ASN A 85 -18.71 10.35 -12.55
N LEU A 86 -18.96 9.16 -12.01
CA LEU A 86 -18.00 8.35 -11.26
C LEU A 86 -17.63 7.03 -11.97
N THR A 87 -18.10 6.80 -13.20
CA THR A 87 -17.85 5.53 -13.93
C THR A 87 -16.37 5.21 -14.15
N LYS A 88 -15.50 6.23 -14.08
CA LYS A 88 -14.04 6.13 -14.25
C LYS A 88 -13.27 6.84 -13.14
N VAL A 89 -13.88 7.01 -11.97
CA VAL A 89 -13.27 7.80 -10.89
C VAL A 89 -11.93 7.21 -10.44
N GLY A 90 -11.81 5.88 -10.42
CA GLY A 90 -10.61 5.14 -10.08
C GLY A 90 -9.45 5.29 -11.07
N ALA A 91 -9.69 5.83 -12.27
CA ALA A 91 -8.61 6.21 -13.19
C ALA A 91 -7.92 7.52 -12.77
N THR A 92 -8.56 8.31 -11.90
CA THR A 92 -8.09 9.65 -11.52
C THR A 92 -7.83 9.80 -10.02
N LEU A 93 -8.51 9.02 -9.18
CA LEU A 93 -8.43 9.11 -7.73
C LEU A 93 -8.13 7.74 -7.12
N SER A 94 -7.30 7.75 -6.07
CA SER A 94 -7.03 6.58 -5.25
C SER A 94 -8.20 6.26 -4.32
N ALA A 95 -8.22 5.06 -3.74
CA ALA A 95 -9.21 4.70 -2.72
C ALA A 95 -9.12 5.64 -1.50
N GLU A 96 -7.92 6.07 -1.13
CA GLU A 96 -7.67 6.99 -0.02
C GLU A 96 -8.26 8.38 -0.31
N ASP A 97 -8.06 8.89 -1.52
CA ASP A 97 -8.61 10.18 -1.95
C ASP A 97 -10.14 10.16 -1.99
N ILE A 98 -10.72 9.07 -2.51
CA ILE A 98 -12.18 8.88 -2.53
C ILE A 98 -12.72 8.81 -1.10
N ALA A 99 -12.08 8.05 -0.21
CA ALA A 99 -12.47 7.96 1.19
C ALA A 99 -12.40 9.31 1.91
N LYS A 100 -11.40 10.13 1.60
CA LYS A 100 -11.27 11.50 2.12
C LYS A 100 -12.41 12.39 1.64
N ILE A 101 -12.74 12.35 0.36
CA ILE A 101 -13.86 13.11 -0.22
C ILE A 101 -15.20 12.69 0.40
N ILE A 102 -15.43 11.39 0.62
CA ILE A 102 -16.65 10.89 1.28
C ILE A 102 -16.80 11.45 2.69
N LYS A 103 -15.69 11.60 3.42
CA LYS A 103 -15.68 12.14 4.80
C LYS A 103 -15.85 13.65 4.83
N GLU A 104 -15.03 14.35 4.08
CA GLU A 104 -14.87 15.80 4.15
C GLU A 104 -15.82 16.56 3.22
N GLY A 105 -16.44 15.86 2.26
CA GLY A 105 -17.15 16.50 1.16
C GLY A 105 -16.18 17.14 0.16
N LYS A 106 -16.72 17.61 -0.96
CA LYS A 106 -15.96 18.35 -1.98
C LYS A 106 -16.89 19.21 -2.81
N GLY A 107 -16.63 20.52 -2.85
CA GLY A 107 -17.45 21.47 -3.60
C GLY A 107 -18.91 21.43 -3.11
N GLY A 108 -19.82 21.00 -3.98
CA GLY A 108 -21.25 20.84 -3.65
C GLY A 108 -21.61 19.54 -2.92
N MET A 109 -20.69 18.58 -2.79
CA MET A 109 -20.93 17.34 -2.03
C MET A 109 -20.76 17.62 -0.52
N PRO A 110 -21.79 17.42 0.31
CA PRO A 110 -21.69 17.64 1.74
C PRO A 110 -20.79 16.61 2.43
N PRO A 111 -20.16 16.95 3.57
CA PRO A 111 -19.37 16.02 4.37
C PRO A 111 -20.23 14.97 5.06
N GLY A 112 -19.60 13.86 5.46
CA GLY A 112 -20.21 12.87 6.36
C GLY A 112 -21.34 12.06 5.73
N MET A 113 -21.31 11.86 4.41
CA MET A 113 -22.27 11.02 3.69
C MET A 113 -22.30 9.58 4.21
N LEU A 114 -21.15 9.10 4.67
CA LEU A 114 -21.02 7.87 5.43
C LEU A 114 -20.31 8.17 6.74
N LYS A 115 -20.78 7.53 7.83
CA LYS A 115 -20.25 7.76 9.18
C LYS A 115 -19.30 6.66 9.64
N LYS A 116 -19.49 5.43 9.15
CA LYS A 116 -18.69 4.29 9.60
C LYS A 116 -17.46 4.15 8.73
N GLN A 117 -16.29 4.15 9.38
CA GLN A 117 -15.00 4.01 8.70
C GLN A 117 -14.92 2.78 7.76
N PRO A 118 -15.41 1.58 8.16
CA PRO A 118 -15.34 0.42 7.27
C PRO A 118 -16.21 0.55 6.02
N GLU A 119 -17.38 1.21 6.13
CA GLU A 119 -18.27 1.48 5.00
C GLU A 119 -17.63 2.47 4.02
N ILE A 120 -17.00 3.53 4.56
CA ILE A 120 -16.27 4.51 3.75
C ILE A 120 -15.15 3.84 2.96
N GLN A 121 -14.36 3.01 3.62
CA GLN A 121 -13.25 2.29 2.99
C GLN A 121 -13.77 1.29 1.94
N ALA A 122 -14.83 0.55 2.24
CA ALA A 122 -15.42 -0.39 1.29
C ALA A 122 -15.92 0.30 0.01
N VAL A 123 -16.67 1.40 0.15
CA VAL A 123 -17.17 2.17 -1.00
C VAL A 123 -16.04 2.82 -1.78
N ALA A 124 -15.05 3.38 -1.09
CA ALA A 124 -13.93 4.04 -1.74
C ALA A 124 -13.05 3.05 -2.50
N GLN A 125 -12.81 1.86 -1.93
CA GLN A 125 -12.09 0.78 -2.60
C GLN A 125 -12.87 0.30 -3.84
N TRP A 126 -14.17 0.08 -3.71
CA TRP A 126 -15.00 -0.35 -4.83
C TRP A 126 -15.03 0.70 -5.97
N LEU A 127 -15.11 1.99 -5.64
CA LEU A 127 -15.06 3.07 -6.63
C LEU A 127 -13.67 3.21 -7.30
N SER A 128 -12.58 2.93 -6.60
CA SER A 128 -11.23 3.02 -7.17
C SER A 128 -10.94 1.94 -8.23
N GLU A 129 -11.73 0.87 -8.23
CA GLU A 129 -11.67 -0.20 -9.24
C GLU A 129 -12.39 0.18 -10.55
N HIS A 130 -13.18 1.26 -10.56
CA HIS A 130 -13.88 1.76 -11.76
C HIS A 130 -13.01 2.73 -12.56
N LYS A 131 -12.44 2.26 -13.69
CA LYS A 131 -11.45 2.97 -14.52
C LYS A 131 -11.89 3.18 -15.96
#